data_AF-W1WGF5-F1
#
_entry.id   AF-W1WGF5-F1
#
_cell.length_a   1.000
_cell.length_b   1.000
_cell.length_c   1.000
_cell.angle_alpha   90.00
_cell.angle_beta   90.00
_cell.angle_gamma   90.00
#
_symmetry.space_group_name_H-M   'P 1'
#
loop_
_entity.id
_entity.type
_entity.pdbx_description
1 polymer ?
#
loop_
_entity_poly.entity_id
_entity_poly.type
_entity_poly.pdbx_seq_one_letter_code
_entity_poly.pdbx_strand_id
1 'polypeptide(L)' 'TIDTYWLNASGIREYEQVQIVNINNGARFSTYTIAGEAGSGVICLNGAAARHVQVHDKIIIMCYAQL' A
#
# COMPACT_ATOMS: atom_id res chain seq x y z
N THR A 1 0.79 0.61 6.24
CA THR A 1 0.23 1.91 6.65
C THR A 1 0.40 2.90 5.52
N ILE A 2 -0.67 3.61 5.15
CA ILE A 2 -0.70 4.56 4.04
C ILE A 2 -1.30 5.86 4.58
N ASP A 3 -0.69 7.00 4.25
CA ASP A 3 -1.26 8.32 4.54
C ASP A 3 -2.73 8.39 4.10
N THR A 4 -3.59 8.75 5.05
CA THR A 4 -5.04 8.83 4.86
C THR A 4 -5.44 9.75 3.70
N TYR A 5 -4.65 10.78 3.38
CA TYR A 5 -4.86 11.61 2.20
C TYR A 5 -4.88 10.80 0.90
N TRP A 6 -3.94 9.87 0.71
CA TRP A 6 -3.86 9.02 -0.48
C TRP A 6 -4.95 7.95 -0.50
N LEU A 7 -5.31 7.40 0.66
CA LEU A 7 -6.45 6.48 0.78
C LEU A 7 -7.75 7.15 0.29
N ASN A 8 -8.04 8.35 0.80
CA ASN A 8 -9.22 9.12 0.40
C ASN A 8 -9.18 9.49 -1.10
N ALA A 9 -8.02 9.90 -1.62
CA ALA A 9 -7.89 10.27 -3.03
C ALA A 9 -8.06 9.09 -3.99
N SER A 10 -7.64 7.88 -3.58
CA SER A 10 -7.75 6.66 -4.40
C SER A 10 -9.11 5.95 -4.26
N GLY A 11 -9.86 6.22 -3.18
CA GLY A 11 -11.07 5.49 -2.84
C GLY A 11 -10.82 4.16 -2.11
N ILE A 12 -9.55 3.80 -1.85
CA ILE A 12 -9.19 2.62 -1.05
C ILE A 12 -9.48 2.90 0.42
N ARG A 13 -10.21 2.00 1.07
CA ARG A 13 -10.62 2.12 2.48
C ARG A 13 -9.57 1.55 3.42
N GLU A 14 -9.62 1.98 4.68
CA GLU A 14 -8.87 1.31 5.75
C GLU A 14 -9.32 -0.15 5.91
N TYR A 15 -8.37 -1.05 6.15
CA TYR A 15 -8.57 -2.50 6.24
C TYR A 15 -9.03 -3.18 4.94
N GLU A 16 -9.06 -2.47 3.82
CA GLU A 16 -9.34 -3.06 2.52
C GLU A 16 -8.16 -3.88 2.02
N GLN A 17 -8.46 -5.01 1.38
CA GLN A 17 -7.43 -5.83 0.74
C GLN A 17 -6.89 -5.11 -0.50
N VAL A 18 -5.57 -5.06 -0.59
CA VAL A 18 -4.83 -4.49 -1.72
C VAL A 18 -3.80 -5.47 -2.25
N GLN A 19 -3.51 -5.39 -3.55
CA GLN A 19 -2.34 -5.98 -4.16
C GLN A 19 -1.24 -4.92 -4.29
N ILE A 20 -0.01 -5.31 -3.94
CA ILE A 20 1.18 -4.48 -4.06
C ILE A 20 2.12 -5.14 -5.06
N VAL A 21 2.61 -4.35 -6.02
CA VAL A 21 3.63 -4.77 -6.97
C VAL A 21 4.80 -3.80 -6.93
N ASN A 22 6.01 -4.34 -6.83
CA ASN A 22 7.23 -3.56 -6.72
C ASN A 22 7.93 -3.49 -8.08
N ILE A 23 8.11 -2.27 -8.60
CA ILE A 23 8.73 -2.02 -9.91
C ILE A 23 10.22 -2.36 -9.88
N ASN A 24 10.89 -2.16 -8.73
CA ASN A 24 12.33 -2.29 -8.62
C ASN A 24 12.79 -3.75 -8.62
N ASN A 25 12.00 -4.66 -8.03
CA ASN A 25 12.41 -6.06 -7.84
C ASN A 25 11.41 -7.10 -8.36
N GLY A 26 10.26 -6.67 -8.89
CA GLY A 26 9.24 -7.56 -9.44
C GLY A 26 8.41 -8.34 -8.40
N ALA A 27 8.57 -8.09 -7.10
CA ALA A 27 7.77 -8.73 -6.07
C ALA A 27 6.28 -8.37 -6.21
N ARG A 28 5.41 -9.37 -6.01
CA ARG A 28 3.95 -9.23 -6.10
C ARG A 28 3.32 -9.95 -4.92
N PHE A 29 2.50 -9.27 -4.14
CA PHE A 29 1.85 -9.85 -2.97
C PHE A 29 0.57 -9.10 -2.62
N SER A 30 -0.26 -9.72 -1.78
CA SER A 30 -1.50 -9.12 -1.28
C SER A 30 -1.39 -8.85 0.21
N THR A 31 -2.00 -7.76 0.66
CA THR A 31 -2.08 -7.37 2.08
C THR A 31 -3.31 -6.48 2.27
N TYR A 32 -3.41 -5.77 3.39
CA TYR A 32 -4.46 -4.81 3.67
C TYR A 32 -3.89 -3.44 4.06
N THR A 33 -4.71 -2.40 3.97
CA THR A 33 -4.34 -1.04 4.34
C THR A 33 -4.54 -0.79 5.84
N ILE A 34 -3.73 0.11 6.39
CA ILE A 34 -3.89 0.69 7.74
C ILE A 34 -3.75 2.19 7.55
N ALA A 35 -4.65 2.99 8.13
CA ALA A 35 -4.61 4.44 7.99
C ALA A 35 -3.41 5.02 8.76
N GLY A 36 -2.65 5.88 8.09
CA GLY A 36 -1.59 6.69 8.68
C GLY A 36 -2.03 8.15 8.88
N GLU A 37 -1.18 8.95 9.52
CA GLU A 37 -1.43 10.38 9.70
C GLU A 37 -1.62 11.09 8.35
N ALA A 38 -2.66 11.91 8.25
CA ALA A 38 -3.02 12.61 7.03
C ALA A 38 -1.99 13.67 6.64
N GLY A 39 -1.56 13.68 5.38
CA GLY A 39 -0.57 14.64 4.86
C GLY A 39 0.89 14.31 5.21
N SER A 40 1.14 13.21 5.92
CA SER A 40 2.50 12.77 6.29
C SER A 40 3.32 12.23 5.11
N GLY A 41 2.67 11.84 4.01
CA GLY A 41 3.30 11.14 2.90
C GLY A 41 3.72 9.70 3.23
N VAL A 42 3.31 9.14 4.37
CA VAL A 42 3.75 7.82 4.82
C VAL A 42 3.28 6.71 3.88
N ILE A 43 4.23 5.86 3.46
CA ILE A 43 4.01 4.56 2.84
C ILE A 43 4.91 3.58 3.57
N CYS A 44 4.35 2.80 4.49
CA CYS A 44 5.09 1.91 5.36
C CYS A 44 4.60 0.47 5.22
N LEU A 45 5.50 -0.43 4.81
CA LEU A 45 5.26 -1.86 4.71
C LEU A 45 5.70 -2.52 6.01
N ASN A 46 4.75 -3.14 6.71
CA ASN A 46 4.97 -3.75 8.02
C ASN A 46 5.07 -5.28 7.91
N GLY A 47 5.66 -5.92 8.93
CA GLY A 47 5.69 -7.37 9.05
C GLY A 47 6.40 -8.07 7.88
N ALA A 48 5.88 -9.22 7.44
CA ALA A 48 6.47 -10.01 6.36
C ALA A 48 6.59 -9.25 5.03
N ALA A 49 5.68 -8.30 4.77
CA ALA A 49 5.70 -7.48 3.55
C ALA A 49 6.97 -6.60 3.45
N ALA A 50 7.59 -6.22 4.58
CA ALA A 50 8.84 -5.47 4.61
C ALA A 50 10.02 -6.22 3.96
N ARG A 51 9.93 -7.55 3.82
CA ARG A 51 10.96 -8.34 3.12
C ARG A 51 10.90 -8.22 1.61
N HIS A 52 9.82 -7.66 1.05
CA HIS A 52 9.58 -7.55 -0.39
C HIS A 52 9.74 -6.13 -0.94
N VAL A 53 9.90 -5.13 -0.08
CA VAL A 53 10.00 -3.71 -0.44
C VAL A 53 11.05 -3.03 0.44
N GLN A 54 11.93 -2.25 -0.15
CA GLN A 54 12.91 -1.43 0.56
C GLN A 54 12.55 0.06 0.49
N VAL A 55 13.12 0.86 1.38
CA VAL A 55 13.03 2.32 1.29
C VAL A 55 13.53 2.76 -0.09
N HIS A 56 12.81 3.68 -0.74
CA HIS A 56 13.03 4.18 -2.11
C HIS A 56 12.60 3.26 -3.25
N ASP A 57 12.07 2.06 -2.98
CA ASP A 57 11.41 1.28 -4.02
C ASP A 57 10.14 1.99 -4.53
N LYS A 58 9.91 1.90 -5.84
CA LYS A 58 8.67 2.35 -6.46
C LYS A 58 7.69 1.18 -6.48
N ILE A 59 6.53 1.39 -5.89
CA ILE A 59 5.48 0.38 -5.82
C ILE A 59 4.18 0.90 -6.42
N ILE A 60 3.32 -0.02 -6.86
CA ILE A 60 1.94 0.26 -7.24
C ILE A 60 1.04 -0.49 -6.24
N ILE A 61 0.04 0.21 -5.71
CA ILE A 61 -0.95 -0.32 -4.78
C ILE A 61 -2.32 -0.25 -5.49
N MET A 62 -3.05 -1.35 -5.51
CA MET A 62 -4.33 -1.45 -6.20
C MET A 62 -5.33 -2.30 -5.40
N CYS A 63 -6.61 -1.94 -5.44
CA CYS A 63 -7.71 -2.81 -4.96
C CYS A 63 -8.62 -3.20 -6.13
N TYR A 64 -9.44 -4.22 -5.91
CA TYR A 64 -10.40 -4.71 -6.88
C TYR A 64 -11.76 -4.86 -6.19
N ALA A 65 -12.82 -4.51 -6.91
CA ALA A 65 -14.20 -4.73 -6.48
C ALA A 65 -14.91 -5.62 -7.50
N GLN A 66 -15.86 -6.43 -7.00
CA GLN A 66 -16.78 -7.18 -7.85
C GLN A 66 -18.09 -6.41 -7.95
N LEU A 67 -18.66 -6.36 -9.16
CA LEU A 67 -19.98 -5.79 -9.46
C LEU A 67 -21.09 -6.82 -9.25
#